data_AF-A0A810QEJ9-F1
#
_entry.id   AF-A0A810QEJ9-F1
#
_cell.length_a   1.000
_cell.length_b   1.000
_cell.length_c   1.000
_cell.angle_alpha   90.00
_cell.angle_beta   90.00
_cell.angle_gamma   90.00
#
_symmetry.space_group_name_H-M   'P 1'
#
loop_
_entity.id
_entity.type
_entity.pdbx_description
1 polymer ?
#
loop_
_entity_poly.entity_id
_entity_poly.type
_entity_poly.pdbx_seq_one_letter_code
_entity_poly.pdbx_strand_id
1 'polypeptide(L)'
;MRKEEILDRYRREGADEGLDQVNRRGDDAGFYALLGLALPLMLYQVFRALPFGDLSAVLFAFGAAGMFSRYHSTKDRRCLGFGIFNALACLLSLGWYLWLTL
;
A
#
# COMPACT_ATOMS: atom_id res chain seq x y z
N MET A 1 18.31 -34.03 10.31
CA MET A 1 17.30 -33.88 9.25
C MET A 1 18.00 -33.94 7.90
N ARG A 2 17.50 -34.73 6.94
CA ARG A 2 18.14 -34.93 5.63
C ARG A 2 17.81 -33.76 4.70
N LYS A 3 18.85 -33.15 4.12
CA LYS A 3 18.78 -31.96 3.26
C LYS A 3 17.81 -32.14 2.07
N GLU A 4 17.67 -33.37 1.60
CA GLU A 4 16.77 -33.73 0.49
C GLU A 4 15.30 -33.69 0.86
N GLU A 5 14.91 -34.13 2.07
CA GLU A 5 13.52 -34.03 2.55
C GLU A 5 13.07 -32.57 2.69
N ILE A 6 13.99 -31.69 3.10
CA ILE A 6 13.73 -30.25 3.21
C ILE A 6 13.53 -29.65 1.81
N LEU A 7 14.40 -29.96 0.85
CA LEU A 7 14.31 -29.46 -0.52
C LEU A 7 13.08 -29.96 -1.27
N ASP A 8 12.69 -31.22 -1.09
CA ASP A 8 11.45 -31.77 -1.67
C ASP A 8 10.20 -31.16 -1.04
N ARG A 9 10.25 -30.86 0.26
CA ARG A 9 9.17 -30.14 0.93
C ARG A 9 9.01 -28.72 0.39
N TYR A 10 10.11 -27.98 0.23
CA TYR A 10 10.08 -26.64 -0.39
C TYR A 10 9.54 -26.65 -1.83
N ARG A 11 9.91 -27.65 -2.64
CA ARG A 11 9.38 -27.80 -4.01
C ARG A 11 7.90 -28.16 -4.03
N ARG A 12 7.42 -28.96 -3.08
CA ARG A 12 6.00 -29.34 -2.97
C ARG A 12 5.12 -28.22 -2.44
N GLU A 13 5.64 -27.43 -1.50
CA GLU A 13 4.91 -26.31 -0.91
C GLU A 13 4.86 -25.10 -1.85
N GLY A 14 5.78 -24.99 -2.82
CA GLY A 14 5.81 -23.87 -3.77
C GLY A 14 6.01 -22.51 -3.10
N ALA A 15 6.44 -22.52 -1.83
CA ALA A 15 6.63 -21.36 -0.99
C ALA A 15 7.96 -20.69 -1.36
N ASP A 16 7.88 -19.59 -2.11
CA ASP A 16 9.01 -18.70 -2.32
C ASP A 16 9.03 -17.67 -1.19
N GLU A 17 9.81 -17.98 -0.15
CA GLU A 17 10.03 -17.09 1.01
C GLU A 17 10.50 -15.68 0.59
N GLY A 18 11.16 -15.56 -0.57
CA GLY A 18 11.58 -14.28 -1.14
C GLY A 18 10.41 -13.41 -1.60
N LEU A 19 9.43 -14.01 -2.26
CA LEU A 19 8.19 -13.33 -2.66
C LEU A 19 7.37 -12.88 -1.43
N ASP A 20 7.29 -13.72 -0.40
CA ASP A 20 6.61 -13.38 0.85
C ASP A 20 7.28 -12.20 1.57
N GLN A 21 8.61 -12.18 1.60
CA GLN A 21 9.34 -11.09 2.22
C GLN A 21 9.17 -9.76 1.45
N VAL A 22 9.08 -9.81 0.12
CA VAL A 22 8.79 -8.64 -0.72
C VAL A 22 7.37 -8.14 -0.50
N ASN A 23 6.38 -9.03 -0.42
CA ASN A 23 4.99 -8.66 -0.13
C ASN A 23 4.88 -8.01 1.25
N ARG A 24 5.54 -8.58 2.28
CA ARG A 24 5.51 -8.04 3.65
C ARG A 24 6.11 -6.63 3.73
N ARG A 25 7.25 -6.40 3.08
CA ARG A 25 7.84 -5.04 2.96
C ARG A 25 6.95 -4.08 2.19
N GLY A 26 6.24 -4.58 1.18
CA GLY A 26 5.22 -3.83 0.46
C GLY A 26 4.10 -3.37 1.38
N ASP A 27 3.56 -4.31 2.16
CA ASP A 27 2.44 -4.07 3.07
C ASP A 27 2.83 -3.14 4.22
N ASP A 28 4.04 -3.30 4.77
CA ASP A 28 4.58 -2.40 5.79
C ASP A 28 4.69 -0.96 5.25
N ALA A 29 5.24 -0.78 4.05
CA ALA A 29 5.35 0.54 3.41
C ALA A 29 3.96 1.15 3.14
N GLY A 30 3.02 0.33 2.66
CA GLY A 30 1.61 0.72 2.50
C GLY A 30 1.00 1.18 3.80
N PHE A 31 1.23 0.44 4.89
CA PHE A 31 0.69 0.74 6.21
C PHE A 31 1.24 2.05 6.79
N TYR A 32 2.55 2.32 6.65
CA TYR A 32 3.13 3.60 7.05
C TYR A 32 2.58 4.77 6.24
N ALA A 33 2.37 4.62 4.93
CA ALA A 33 1.77 5.65 4.09
C ALA A 33 0.30 5.90 4.46
N LEU A 34 -0.44 4.83 4.76
CA LEU A 34 -1.82 4.90 5.26
C LEU A 34 -1.88 5.71 6.55
N LEU A 35 -1.05 5.39 7.55
CA LEU A 35 -1.00 6.15 8.81
C LEU A 35 -0.56 7.59 8.59
N GLY A 36 0.44 7.80 7.73
CA GLY A 36 0.96 9.12 7.39
C GLY A 36 -0.08 10.03 6.74
N LEU A 37 -1.06 9.49 6.01
CA LEU A 37 -2.16 10.27 5.44
C LEU A 37 -3.38 10.34 6.37
N ALA A 38 -3.75 9.23 7.01
CA ALA A 38 -4.93 9.14 7.85
C ALA A 38 -4.84 10.07 9.07
N LEU A 39 -3.68 10.15 9.73
CA LEU A 39 -3.52 10.98 10.93
C LEU A 39 -3.73 12.48 10.64
N PRO A 40 -3.06 13.10 9.63
CA PRO A 40 -3.34 14.48 9.26
C PRO A 40 -4.78 14.72 8.80
N LEU A 41 -5.37 13.78 8.06
CA LEU A 41 -6.74 13.91 7.55
C LEU A 41 -7.76 13.89 8.68
N MET A 42 -7.59 12.99 9.66
CA MET A 42 -8.42 12.95 10.87
C MET A 42 -8.27 14.24 11.67
N LEU A 43 -7.04 14.78 11.80
CA LEU A 43 -6.80 16.03 12.50
C LEU A 43 -7.52 17.21 11.81
N TYR A 44 -7.45 17.29 10.48
CA TYR A 44 -8.18 18.27 9.68
C TYR A 44 -9.70 18.16 9.90
N GLN A 45 -10.25 16.95 9.89
CA GLN A 45 -11.67 16.70 10.12
C GLN A 45 -12.12 17.17 11.51
N VAL A 46 -11.32 16.91 12.56
CA VAL A 46 -11.59 17.38 13.92
C VAL A 46 -11.62 18.90 13.99
N PHE A 47 -10.63 19.58 13.40
CA PHE A 47 -10.59 21.05 13.40
C PHE A 47 -11.74 21.70 12.63
N ARG A 48 -12.28 21.03 11.61
CA ARG A 48 -13.38 21.52 10.78
C ARG A 48 -14.75 20.97 11.19
N ALA A 49 -14.82 20.18 12.27
CA ALA A 49 -16.03 19.47 12.72
C ALA A 49 -16.71 18.64 11.60
N LEU A 50 -15.91 18.03 10.73
CA LEU A 50 -16.36 17.20 9.62
C LEU A 50 -16.50 15.73 10.06
N PRO A 51 -17.42 14.95 9.48
CA PRO A 51 -17.44 13.50 9.68
C PRO A 51 -16.17 12.85 9.09
N PHE A 52 -15.79 11.69 9.63
CA PHE A 52 -14.69 10.89 9.09
C PHE A 52 -15.04 10.41 7.67
N GLY A 53 -14.47 11.05 6.64
CA GLY A 53 -15.05 11.02 5.30
C GLY A 53 -14.21 10.40 4.18
N ASP A 54 -12.90 10.64 4.13
CA ASP A 54 -12.12 10.26 2.94
C ASP A 54 -11.38 8.93 3.09
N LEU A 55 -12.15 7.85 3.19
CA LEU A 55 -11.61 6.49 3.15
C LEU A 55 -10.93 6.19 1.79
N SER A 56 -11.37 6.86 0.73
CA SER A 56 -10.85 6.64 -0.62
C SER A 56 -9.40 7.11 -0.78
N ALA A 57 -9.06 8.31 -0.32
CA ALA A 57 -7.69 8.81 -0.37
C ALA A 57 -6.73 7.94 0.46
N VAL A 58 -7.17 7.51 1.65
CA VAL A 58 -6.38 6.63 2.52
C VAL A 58 -6.13 5.26 1.89
N LEU A 59 -7.14 4.67 1.25
CA LEU A 59 -7.03 3.41 0.54
C LEU A 59 -6.09 3.50 -0.66
N PHE A 60 -6.19 4.57 -1.46
CA PHE A 60 -5.32 4.77 -2.61
C PHE A 60 -3.89 5.11 -2.22
N ALA A 61 -3.66 5.78 -1.09
CA ALA A 61 -2.32 6.01 -0.55
C ALA A 61 -1.63 4.70 -0.13
N PHE A 62 -2.35 3.81 0.56
CA PHE A 62 -1.87 2.46 0.88
C PHE A 62 -1.49 1.71 -0.40
N GLY A 63 -2.40 1.66 -1.38
CA GLY A 63 -2.19 0.98 -2.64
C GLY A 63 -1.00 1.53 -3.43
N ALA A 64 -0.84 2.85 -3.47
CA ALA A 64 0.28 3.49 -4.14
C ALA A 64 1.61 3.10 -3.49
N ALA A 65 1.75 3.31 -2.17
CA ALA A 65 2.99 3.02 -1.45
C ALA A 65 3.35 1.53 -1.46
N GLY A 66 2.36 0.64 -1.30
CA GLY A 66 2.56 -0.80 -1.37
C GLY A 66 3.05 -1.25 -2.75
N MET A 67 2.46 -0.72 -3.82
CA MET A 67 2.86 -1.06 -5.19
C MET A 67 4.21 -0.45 -5.59
N PHE A 68 4.55 0.74 -5.09
CA PHE A 68 5.89 1.34 -5.28
C PHE A 68 6.98 0.55 -4.54
N SER A 69 6.73 0.11 -3.31
CA SER A 69 7.67 -0.74 -2.55
C SER A 69 7.90 -2.10 -3.22
N ARG A 70 6.82 -2.73 -3.73
CA ARG A 70 6.90 -3.96 -4.53
C ARG A 70 7.62 -3.75 -5.87
N TYR A 71 7.41 -2.61 -6.53
CA TYR A 71 8.16 -2.24 -7.74
C TYR A 71 9.67 -2.16 -7.48
N HIS A 72 10.09 -1.55 -6.36
CA HIS A 72 11.51 -1.43 -6.03
C HIS A 72 12.19 -2.81 -5.93
N SER A 73 11.47 -3.82 -5.43
CA SER A 73 12.01 -5.17 -5.23
C SER A 73 11.92 -6.06 -6.48
N THR A 74 10.78 -6.03 -7.18
CA THR A 74 10.51 -6.94 -8.31
C THR A 74 10.88 -6.32 -9.67
N LYS A 75 11.01 -4.98 -9.75
CA LYS A 75 11.19 -4.18 -10.98
C LYS A 75 10.12 -4.41 -12.06
N ASP A 76 8.96 -4.96 -11.69
CA ASP A 76 7.87 -5.23 -12.62
C ASP A 76 7.14 -3.94 -13.02
N ARG A 77 7.06 -3.67 -14.33
CA ARG A 77 6.39 -2.48 -14.90
C ARG A 77 4.90 -2.41 -14.54
N ARG A 78 4.26 -3.56 -14.30
CA ARG A 78 2.84 -3.59 -13.87
C ARG A 78 2.67 -2.96 -12.49
N CYS A 79 3.55 -3.28 -11.55
CA CYS A 79 3.53 -2.68 -10.20
C CYS A 79 3.71 -1.17 -10.26
N LEU A 80 4.62 -0.68 -11.11
CA LEU A 80 4.81 0.76 -11.30
C LEU A 80 3.55 1.43 -11.87
N GLY A 81 2.94 0.84 -12.91
CA GLY A 81 1.72 1.37 -13.52
C GLY A 81 0.56 1.47 -12.52
N PHE A 82 0.33 0.42 -11.74
CA PHE A 82 -0.68 0.44 -10.68
C PHE A 82 -0.35 1.41 -9.55
N GLY A 83 0.92 1.55 -9.18
CA GLY A 83 1.36 2.53 -8.17
C GLY A 83 1.06 3.97 -8.59
N ILE A 84 1.39 4.33 -9.84
CA ILE A 84 1.10 5.65 -10.40
C ILE A 84 -0.40 5.90 -10.49
N PHE A 85 -1.16 4.91 -10.96
CA PHE A 85 -2.63 5.01 -11.03
C PHE A 85 -3.24 5.27 -9.63
N ASN A 86 -2.83 4.51 -8.62
CA ASN A 86 -3.29 4.71 -7.24
C ASN A 86 -2.86 6.08 -6.70
N ALA A 87 -1.64 6.54 -7.00
CA ALA A 87 -1.19 7.86 -6.56
C ALA A 87 -2.04 9.00 -7.17
N LEU A 88 -2.37 8.92 -8.45
CA LEU A 88 -3.25 9.88 -9.11
C LEU A 88 -4.68 9.83 -8.52
N ALA A 89 -5.22 8.63 -8.31
CA ALA A 89 -6.53 8.46 -7.67
C ALA A 89 -6.56 9.03 -6.24
N CYS A 90 -5.47 8.87 -5.48
CA CYS A 90 -5.30 9.45 -4.15
C CYS A 90 -5.34 10.98 -4.20
N LEU A 91 -4.60 11.61 -5.12
CA LEU A 91 -4.56 13.07 -5.24
C LEU A 91 -5.91 13.63 -5.69
N LEU A 92 -6.60 12.94 -6.61
CA LEU A 92 -7.92 13.36 -7.09
C LEU A 92 -8.99 13.24 -6.01
N SER A 93 -9.02 12.13 -5.26
CA SER A 93 -9.97 11.95 -4.14
C SER A 93 -9.73 12.99 -3.05
N LEU A 94 -8.48 13.19 -2.65
CA LEU A 94 -8.13 14.16 -1.63
C LEU A 94 -8.42 15.60 -2.07
N GLY A 95 -8.10 15.95 -3.32
CA GLY A 95 -8.40 17.27 -3.89
C GLY A 95 -9.91 17.53 -3.97
N TRP A 96 -10.69 16.53 -4.39
CA TRP A 96 -12.14 16.60 -4.41
C TRP A 96 -12.72 16.77 -3.01
N TYR A 97 -12.22 15.98 -2.05
CA TYR A 97 -12.64 16.06 -0.65
C TYR A 97 -12.35 17.43 -0.04
N LEU A 98 -11.13 17.95 -0.23
CA LEU A 98 -10.77 19.29 0.23
C LEU A 98 -11.64 20.37 -0.42
N TRP A 99 -11.89 20.29 -1.73
CA TRP A 99 -12.76 21.26 -2.42
C TRP A 99 -14.19 21.28 -1.86
N LEU A 100 -14.76 20.11 -1.57
CA LEU A 100 -16.11 20.00 -1.02
C LEU A 100 -16.20 20.54 0.43
N THR A 101 -15.09 20.45 1.17
CA THR A 101 -15.06 20.73 2.61
C THR A 101 -14.48 22.10 2.96
N LEU A 102 -13.90 22.81 1.99
CA LEU A 102 -13.32 24.17 2.11
C LEU A 102 -14.40 25.24 2.24
#